data_AF-A0A4R5C815-F1
#
_entry.id   AF-A0A4R5C815-F1
#
_cell.length_a   1.000
_cell.length_b   1.000
_cell.length_c   1.000
_cell.angle_alpha   90.00
_cell.angle_beta   90.00
_cell.angle_gamma   90.00
#
_symmetry.space_group_name_H-M   'P 1'
#
loop_
_entity.id
_entity.type
_entity.pdbx_description
1 polymer ?
#
loop_
_entity_poly.entity_id
_entity_poly.type
_entity_poly.pdbx_seq_one_letter_code
_entity_poly.pdbx_strand_id
1 'polypeptide(L)'
;MQTSNLFITFSNIKGVSLPPRKEYALNENDIIIYTIYLPNFIAFSPYLSNFLNNNELNRADRFYSEKDKNRFIICRSILKFVIAAFTNLDAKNISLDYRPNKKPYLDSHPWFCFNISHSEDIAVIAISKSEVGIDIEHISDNFDFTTLLSAIFNEKEISAIQNANNKKLAFYTSWTRKEAFVKALGKGIDDEFKNFPCLDGHHNLNSKLIKTSEYWQVNSFEIAQNYIGAIAYNKDANPKNIEMFNMPSTMDSLLELIKYKV
;
A
#
# COMPACT_ATOMS: atom_id res chain seq x y z
N MET A 1 5.90 -18.40 -17.35
CA MET A 1 5.95 -17.11 -16.65
C MET A 1 7.26 -17.06 -15.88
N GLN A 2 8.16 -16.14 -16.22
CA GLN A 2 9.38 -15.91 -15.45
C GLN A 2 8.95 -15.10 -14.21
N THR A 3 8.79 -15.77 -13.07
CA THR A 3 8.60 -15.10 -11.78
C THR A 3 9.90 -14.40 -11.42
N SER A 4 9.85 -13.09 -11.21
CA SER A 4 11.01 -12.36 -10.70
C SER A 4 11.32 -12.88 -9.29
N ASN A 5 12.51 -13.44 -9.07
CA ASN A 5 12.99 -13.95 -7.78
C ASN A 5 13.38 -12.79 -6.85
N LEU A 6 12.45 -11.88 -6.55
CA LEU A 6 12.66 -10.89 -5.50
C LEU A 6 12.28 -11.52 -4.17
N PHE A 7 13.27 -11.79 -3.33
CA PHE A 7 13.05 -12.21 -1.96
C PHE A 7 12.56 -11.01 -1.15
N ILE A 8 11.25 -10.90 -0.93
CA ILE A 8 10.73 -10.02 0.12
C ILE A 8 11.12 -10.66 1.44
N THR A 9 11.98 -10.01 2.20
CA THR A 9 12.38 -10.48 3.51
C THR A 9 11.26 -10.16 4.51
N PHE A 10 10.66 -11.22 5.05
CA PHE A 10 9.63 -11.11 6.07
C PHE A 10 10.28 -11.03 7.44
N SER A 11 9.95 -9.99 8.20
CA SER A 11 10.39 -9.89 9.59
C SER A 11 9.24 -9.46 10.50
N ASN A 12 9.08 -10.16 11.61
CA ASN A 12 8.20 -9.72 12.69
C ASN A 12 8.88 -8.59 13.47
N ILE A 13 8.20 -7.46 13.69
CA ILE A 13 8.71 -6.43 14.61
C ILE A 13 8.88 -7.00 16.03
N LYS A 14 8.13 -8.04 16.40
CA LYS A 14 8.40 -8.85 17.60
C LYS A 14 9.51 -9.86 17.32
N GLY A 15 10.76 -9.42 17.48
CA GLY A 15 11.95 -10.29 17.38
C GLY A 15 13.08 -9.66 16.57
N VAL A 16 12.76 -8.74 15.67
CA VAL A 16 13.72 -7.70 15.28
C VAL A 16 13.81 -6.78 16.50
N SER A 17 14.97 -6.69 17.15
CA SER A 17 15.25 -5.45 17.85
C SER A 17 15.01 -4.38 16.78
N LEU A 18 13.95 -3.57 16.90
CA LEU A 18 13.87 -2.31 16.16
C LEU A 18 15.28 -1.76 16.32
N PRO A 19 16.09 -1.72 15.25
CA PRO A 19 17.51 -1.55 15.43
C PRO A 19 17.65 -0.29 16.29
N PRO A 20 18.54 -0.28 17.29
CA PRO A 20 18.75 0.89 18.12
C PRO A 20 19.43 1.95 17.26
N ARG A 21 18.70 2.49 16.29
CA ARG A 21 19.12 3.53 15.40
C ARG A 21 18.30 4.74 15.79
N LYS A 22 18.98 5.60 16.56
CA LYS A 22 18.88 7.04 16.36
C LYS A 22 18.78 7.28 14.85
N GLU A 23 17.66 7.87 14.44
CA GLU A 23 17.27 8.18 13.06
C GLU A 23 16.82 6.98 12.20
N TYR A 24 15.50 6.86 12.01
CA TYR A 24 14.92 6.11 10.88
C TYR A 24 15.32 6.80 9.58
N ALA A 25 16.47 6.42 9.01
CA ALA A 25 16.90 6.90 7.70
C ALA A 25 16.32 6.00 6.61
N LEU A 26 15.39 6.53 5.81
CA LEU A 26 14.93 5.88 4.59
C LEU A 26 16.02 6.04 3.52
N ASN A 27 16.67 4.96 3.11
CA ASN A 27 17.66 5.05 2.04
C ASN A 27 16.96 5.30 0.70
N GLU A 28 17.69 5.88 -0.27
CA GLU A 28 17.13 6.24 -1.59
C GLU A 28 16.51 5.06 -2.34
N ASN A 29 17.03 3.86 -2.08
CA ASN A 29 16.65 2.62 -2.76
C ASN A 29 15.89 1.66 -1.83
N ASP A 30 15.31 2.13 -0.73
CA ASP A 30 14.53 1.26 0.15
C ASP A 30 13.03 1.43 -0.12
N ILE A 31 12.33 0.29 -0.10
CA ILE A 31 10.88 0.26 0.03
C ILE A 31 10.55 -0.54 1.28
N ILE A 32 9.85 0.09 2.21
CA ILE A 32 9.41 -0.55 3.45
C ILE A 32 7.90 -0.72 3.40
N ILE A 33 7.44 -1.94 3.64
CA ILE A 33 6.02 -2.30 3.72
C ILE A 33 5.69 -2.63 5.17
N TYR A 34 4.73 -1.92 5.75
CA TYR A 34 4.15 -2.28 7.04
C TYR A 34 2.81 -2.96 6.84
N THR A 35 2.62 -4.14 7.41
CA THR A 35 1.32 -4.82 7.46
C THR A 35 0.64 -4.52 8.79
N ILE A 36 -0.68 -4.40 8.75
CA ILE A 36 -1.53 -4.05 9.89
C ILE A 36 -2.66 -5.06 9.94
N TYR A 37 -2.73 -5.85 11.01
CA TYR A 37 -3.93 -6.64 11.29
C TYR A 37 -4.93 -5.76 12.05
N LEU A 38 -5.95 -5.28 11.34
CA LEU A 38 -6.91 -4.29 11.82
C LEU A 38 -7.65 -4.72 13.10
N PRO A 39 -8.04 -6.00 13.30
CA PRO A 39 -8.73 -6.44 14.51
C PRO A 39 -7.95 -6.16 15.82
N ASN A 40 -6.61 -6.13 15.77
CA ASN A 40 -5.80 -5.77 16.94
C ASN A 40 -6.04 -4.33 17.44
N PHE A 41 -6.59 -3.46 16.59
CA PHE A 41 -6.70 -2.02 16.86
C PHE A 41 -8.12 -1.50 16.98
N ILE A 42 -9.14 -2.33 16.77
CA ILE A 42 -10.55 -1.91 16.83
C ILE A 42 -10.88 -1.29 18.20
N ALA A 43 -10.48 -1.96 19.29
CA ALA A 43 -10.70 -1.47 20.64
C ALA A 43 -9.97 -0.14 20.94
N PHE A 44 -8.92 0.17 20.18
CA PHE A 44 -8.14 1.41 20.32
C PHE A 44 -8.60 2.53 19.39
N SER A 45 -9.61 2.31 18.54
CA SER A 45 -10.12 3.30 17.60
C SER A 45 -10.43 4.67 18.25
N PRO A 46 -11.12 4.75 19.43
CA PRO A 46 -11.37 6.03 20.11
C PRO A 46 -10.09 6.75 20.59
N TYR A 47 -9.04 6.00 20.90
CA TYR A 47 -7.75 6.59 21.25
C TYR A 47 -7.01 7.06 20.00
N LEU A 48 -7.01 6.25 18.94
CA LEU A 48 -6.39 6.53 17.65
C LEU A 48 -7.00 7.76 16.97
N SER A 49 -8.30 8.02 17.16
CA SER A 49 -8.96 9.22 16.62
C SER A 49 -8.37 10.52 17.18
N ASN A 50 -7.68 10.51 18.32
CA ASN A 50 -7.00 11.70 18.87
C ASN A 50 -5.78 12.15 18.06
N PHE A 51 -5.39 11.39 17.03
CA PHE A 51 -4.32 11.75 16.09
C PHE A 51 -4.86 12.23 14.73
N LEU A 52 -6.18 12.22 14.54
CA LEU A 52 -6.82 12.75 13.34
C LEU A 52 -7.12 14.24 13.51
N ASN A 53 -6.98 14.99 12.43
CA ASN A 53 -7.46 16.37 12.37
C ASN A 53 -8.97 16.40 12.08
N ASN A 54 -9.59 17.58 12.18
CA ASN A 54 -11.03 17.75 11.99
C ASN A 54 -11.51 17.27 10.60
N ASN A 55 -10.73 17.45 9.53
CA ASN A 55 -11.11 17.00 8.19
C ASN A 55 -11.13 15.46 8.09
N GLU A 56 -10.18 14.80 8.75
CA GLU A 56 -10.12 13.35 8.82
C GLU A 56 -11.23 12.78 9.71
N LEU A 57 -11.52 13.39 10.87
CA LEU A 57 -12.65 13.01 11.72
C LEU A 57 -13.98 13.15 10.96
N ASN A 58 -14.20 14.29 10.30
CA ASN A 58 -15.36 14.52 9.45
C ASN A 58 -15.47 13.50 8.30
N ARG A 59 -14.35 13.01 7.77
CA ARG A 59 -14.34 11.94 6.76
C ARG A 59 -14.68 10.59 7.38
N ALA A 60 -14.15 10.29 8.56
CA ALA A 60 -14.46 9.06 9.30
C ALA A 60 -15.96 8.96 9.60
N ASP A 61 -16.60 10.08 9.97
CA ASP A 61 -18.02 10.14 10.29
C ASP A 61 -18.96 10.01 9.08
N ARG A 62 -18.44 10.08 7.84
CA ARG A 62 -19.23 9.84 6.63
C ARG A 62 -19.36 8.36 6.25
N PHE A 63 -18.57 7.48 6.86
CA PHE A 63 -18.71 6.05 6.60
C PHE A 63 -20.04 5.56 7.20
N TYR A 64 -20.79 4.83 6.38
CA TYR A 64 -22.06 4.25 6.81
C TYR A 64 -21.88 3.14 7.84
N SER A 65 -20.85 2.31 7.68
CA SER A 65 -20.56 1.19 8.57
C SER A 65 -19.51 1.56 9.64
N GLU A 66 -19.71 1.07 10.86
CA GLU A 66 -18.74 1.23 11.95
C GLU A 66 -17.41 0.52 11.61
N LYS A 67 -17.47 -0.62 10.89
CA LYS A 67 -16.28 -1.34 10.40
C LYS A 67 -15.41 -0.44 9.52
N ASP A 68 -15.99 0.26 8.56
CA ASP A 68 -15.24 1.14 7.65
C ASP A 68 -14.76 2.41 8.34
N LYS A 69 -15.56 2.97 9.26
CA LYS A 69 -15.15 4.09 10.11
C LYS A 69 -13.91 3.73 10.93
N ASN A 70 -13.95 2.62 11.66
CA ASN A 70 -12.84 2.15 12.49
C ASN A 70 -11.62 1.84 11.62
N ARG A 71 -11.81 1.16 10.49
CA ARG A 71 -10.74 0.89 9.53
C ARG A 71 -10.06 2.19 9.07
N PHE A 72 -10.83 3.21 8.71
CA PHE A 72 -10.28 4.50 8.30
C PHE A 72 -9.48 5.16 9.42
N ILE A 73 -10.01 5.20 10.65
CA ILE A 73 -9.33 5.78 11.82
C ILE A 73 -8.00 5.06 12.07
N ILE A 74 -8.02 3.73 12.17
CA ILE A 74 -6.85 2.90 12.43
C ILE A 74 -5.78 3.13 11.37
N CYS A 75 -6.14 2.99 10.10
CA CYS A 75 -5.24 3.16 8.97
C CYS A 75 -4.63 4.57 8.94
N ARG A 76 -5.44 5.61 9.18
CA ARG A 76 -4.97 7.00 9.13
C ARG A 76 -4.02 7.32 10.28
N SER A 77 -4.33 6.89 11.51
CA SER A 77 -3.49 7.13 12.67
C SER A 77 -2.16 6.38 12.57
N ILE A 78 -2.18 5.10 12.16
CA ILE A 78 -0.95 4.32 11.98
C ILE A 78 -0.10 4.91 10.86
N LEU A 79 -0.70 5.37 9.77
CA LEU A 79 0.04 6.11 8.72
C LEU A 79 0.74 7.35 9.28
N LYS A 80 0.08 8.13 10.14
CA LYS A 80 0.70 9.29 10.79
C LYS A 80 1.84 8.89 11.73
N PHE A 81 1.74 7.76 12.42
CA PHE A 81 2.85 7.23 13.23
C PHE A 81 4.05 6.84 12.37
N VAL A 82 3.81 6.16 11.26
CA VAL A 82 4.87 5.85 10.28
C VAL A 82 5.51 7.13 9.77
N ILE A 83 4.72 8.10 9.30
CA ILE A 83 5.26 9.39 8.83
C ILE A 83 6.08 10.10 9.91
N ALA A 84 5.58 10.17 11.15
CA ALA A 84 6.26 10.82 12.27
C ALA A 84 7.63 10.17 12.57
N ALA A 85 7.72 8.84 12.47
CA ALA A 85 8.96 8.10 12.69
C ALA A 85 10.09 8.58 11.74
N PHE A 86 9.76 8.82 10.46
CA PHE A 86 10.72 9.19 9.41
C PHE A 86 10.88 10.69 9.17
N THR A 87 9.88 11.52 9.49
CA THR A 87 9.90 12.97 9.19
C THR A 87 10.16 13.86 10.41
N ASN A 88 10.19 13.28 11.62
CA ASN A 88 10.35 14.03 12.86
C ASN A 88 9.21 15.02 13.17
N LEU A 89 8.07 14.87 12.49
CA LEU A 89 6.85 15.60 12.81
C LEU A 89 6.13 14.95 14.00
N ASP A 90 5.44 15.76 14.80
CA ASP A 90 4.46 15.25 15.76
C ASP A 90 3.29 14.62 14.99
N ALA A 91 3.00 13.35 15.27
CA ALA A 91 1.92 12.59 14.65
C ALA A 91 0.57 13.33 14.68
N LYS A 92 0.27 14.09 15.75
CA LYS A 92 -0.99 14.86 15.85
C LYS A 92 -1.04 16.05 14.90
N ASN A 93 0.11 16.61 14.55
CA ASN A 93 0.22 17.82 13.74
C ASN A 93 0.47 17.52 12.24
N ILE A 94 0.58 16.25 11.86
CA ILE A 94 0.67 15.87 10.45
C ILE A 94 -0.66 16.19 9.74
N SER A 95 -0.56 17.07 8.74
CA SER A 95 -1.62 17.35 7.77
C SER A 95 -1.22 16.77 6.42
N LEU A 96 -2.16 16.11 5.76
CA LEU A 96 -1.96 15.49 4.46
C LEU A 96 -2.77 16.25 3.41
N ASP A 97 -2.10 16.55 2.30
CA ASP A 97 -2.73 17.10 1.11
C ASP A 97 -3.12 15.99 0.16
N TYR A 98 -3.92 16.33 -0.85
CA TYR A 98 -4.50 15.35 -1.76
C TYR A 98 -4.30 15.77 -3.20
N ARG A 99 -3.74 14.87 -4.01
CA ARG A 99 -3.72 15.02 -5.47
C ARG A 99 -5.16 14.93 -6.01
N PRO A 100 -5.45 15.36 -7.25
CA PRO A 100 -6.80 15.35 -7.83
C PRO A 100 -7.52 14.00 -7.75
N ASN A 101 -6.79 12.88 -7.80
CA ASN A 101 -7.32 11.52 -7.68
C ASN A 101 -7.52 11.05 -6.22
N LYS A 102 -7.45 11.95 -5.24
CA LYS A 102 -7.50 11.68 -3.79
C LYS A 102 -6.32 10.85 -3.26
N LYS A 103 -5.20 10.73 -3.98
CA LYS A 103 -3.95 10.17 -3.44
C LYS A 103 -3.40 11.14 -2.38
N PRO A 104 -3.30 10.73 -1.10
CA PRO A 104 -2.70 11.56 -0.06
C PRO A 104 -1.19 11.72 -0.29
N TYR A 105 -0.65 12.88 0.07
CA TYR A 105 0.79 13.15 0.11
C TYR A 105 1.13 14.12 1.26
N LEU A 106 2.42 14.25 1.56
CA LEU A 106 2.92 15.14 2.60
C LEU A 106 3.72 16.29 1.97
N ASP A 107 3.09 17.46 1.86
CA ASP A 107 3.68 18.63 1.19
C ASP A 107 4.98 19.12 1.86
N SER A 108 5.03 19.07 3.19
CA SER A 108 6.23 19.45 3.96
C SER A 108 7.45 18.56 3.72
N HIS A 109 7.25 17.33 3.21
CA HIS A 109 8.34 16.38 2.94
C HIS A 109 8.09 15.68 1.59
N PRO A 110 8.28 16.37 0.46
CA PRO A 110 8.00 15.81 -0.87
C PRO A 110 8.82 14.56 -1.21
N TRP A 111 9.95 14.38 -0.54
CA TRP A 111 10.81 13.20 -0.65
C TRP A 111 10.22 11.95 0.02
N PHE A 112 9.19 12.09 0.87
CA PHE A 112 8.57 10.97 1.58
C PHE A 112 7.31 10.50 0.86
N CYS A 113 7.47 9.54 -0.03
CA CYS A 113 6.36 8.93 -0.76
C CYS A 113 5.77 7.78 0.05
N PHE A 114 4.44 7.65 0.01
CA PHE A 114 3.75 6.54 0.66
C PHE A 114 2.50 6.14 -0.10
N ASN A 115 2.06 4.90 0.12
CA ASN A 115 0.78 4.42 -0.35
C ASN A 115 0.17 3.44 0.65
N ILE A 116 -1.16 3.35 0.67
CA ILE A 116 -1.90 2.51 1.61
C ILE A 116 -2.95 1.72 0.84
N SER A 117 -3.08 0.44 1.19
CA SER A 117 -4.21 -0.39 0.75
C SER A 117 -4.74 -1.22 1.91
N HIS A 118 -5.97 -1.69 1.78
CA HIS A 118 -6.57 -2.58 2.75
C HIS A 118 -7.57 -3.51 2.07
N SER A 119 -7.68 -4.73 2.56
CA SER A 119 -8.72 -5.68 2.15
C SER A 119 -9.09 -6.53 3.35
N GLU A 120 -10.40 -6.65 3.62
CA GLU A 120 -10.93 -7.26 4.83
C GLU A 120 -10.21 -6.82 6.12
N ASP A 121 -9.53 -7.72 6.83
CA ASP A 121 -8.92 -7.46 8.13
C ASP A 121 -7.46 -6.98 8.05
N ILE A 122 -6.89 -6.86 6.85
CA ILE A 122 -5.50 -6.46 6.66
C ILE A 122 -5.43 -5.10 5.98
N ALA A 123 -4.51 -4.26 6.44
CA ALA A 123 -4.04 -3.09 5.72
C ALA A 123 -2.53 -3.15 5.54
N VAL A 124 -2.02 -2.46 4.52
CA VAL A 124 -0.60 -2.30 4.26
C VAL A 124 -0.26 -0.85 3.98
N ILE A 125 0.91 -0.41 4.43
CA ILE A 125 1.49 0.90 4.13
C ILE A 125 2.85 0.68 3.49
N ALA A 126 3.02 1.13 2.26
CA ALA A 126 4.33 1.20 1.62
C ALA A 126 4.90 2.62 1.78
N ILE A 127 6.20 2.73 2.07
CA ILE A 127 6.94 4.00 2.10
C ILE A 127 8.22 3.90 1.27
N SER A 128 8.61 4.99 0.62
CA SER A 128 9.82 5.09 -0.18
C SER A 128 10.24 6.55 -0.40
N LYS A 129 11.46 6.77 -0.91
CA LYS A 129 11.90 8.08 -1.41
C LYS A 129 11.46 8.39 -2.83
N SER A 130 10.88 7.41 -3.51
CA SER A 130 10.35 7.51 -4.87
C SER A 130 8.89 7.10 -4.91
N GLU A 131 8.17 7.49 -5.98
CA GLU A 131 6.76 7.14 -6.13
C GLU A 131 6.55 5.63 -6.04
N VAL A 132 5.62 5.25 -5.15
CA VAL A 132 5.28 3.87 -4.84
C VAL A 132 3.76 3.72 -4.78
N GLY A 133 3.28 2.55 -5.18
CA GLY A 133 1.89 2.14 -5.06
C GLY A 133 1.82 0.71 -4.55
N ILE A 134 0.87 0.43 -3.68
CA ILE A 134 0.67 -0.89 -3.10
C ILE A 134 -0.81 -1.23 -3.15
N ASP A 135 -1.11 -2.48 -3.48
CA ASP A 135 -2.47 -2.97 -3.40
C ASP A 135 -2.51 -4.40 -2.87
N ILE A 136 -3.61 -4.74 -2.19
CA ILE A 136 -3.82 -6.04 -1.56
C ILE A 136 -5.27 -6.42 -1.71
N GLU A 137 -5.54 -7.71 -1.91
CA GLU A 137 -6.88 -8.24 -1.94
C GLU A 137 -6.99 -9.58 -1.24
N HIS A 138 -8.07 -9.73 -0.47
CA HIS A 138 -8.53 -11.02 0.01
C HIS A 138 -9.21 -11.78 -1.15
N ILE A 139 -8.75 -12.99 -1.42
CA ILE A 139 -9.28 -13.87 -2.44
C ILE A 139 -10.60 -14.47 -1.92
N SER A 140 -11.73 -13.90 -2.35
CA SER A 140 -13.05 -14.34 -1.92
C SER A 140 -13.58 -15.49 -2.78
N ASP A 141 -14.00 -16.58 -2.13
CA ASP A 141 -14.64 -17.70 -2.82
C ASP A 141 -15.99 -17.34 -3.45
N ASN A 142 -16.67 -16.33 -2.91
CA ASN A 142 -18.02 -15.94 -3.33
C ASN A 142 -18.03 -14.82 -4.39
N PHE A 143 -16.87 -14.35 -4.83
CA PHE A 143 -16.77 -13.30 -5.85
C PHE A 143 -16.71 -13.87 -7.26
N ASP A 144 -17.68 -13.50 -8.10
CA ASP A 144 -17.67 -13.77 -9.53
C ASP A 144 -17.08 -12.58 -10.29
N PHE A 145 -15.84 -12.73 -10.73
CA PHE A 145 -15.10 -11.70 -11.46
C PHE A 145 -15.37 -11.69 -12.97
N THR A 146 -16.12 -12.67 -13.49
CA THR A 146 -16.22 -12.90 -14.95
C THR A 146 -16.81 -11.70 -15.70
N THR A 147 -17.78 -11.03 -15.11
CA THR A 147 -18.44 -9.83 -15.67
C THR A 147 -17.54 -8.61 -15.74
N LEU A 148 -16.48 -8.57 -14.92
CA LEU A 148 -15.56 -7.44 -14.84
C LEU A 148 -14.38 -7.55 -15.82
N LEU A 149 -14.13 -8.76 -16.35
CA LEU A 149 -12.94 -9.04 -17.17
C LEU A 149 -12.80 -8.09 -18.36
N SER A 150 -13.88 -7.88 -19.12
CA SER A 150 -13.87 -7.04 -20.32
C SER A 150 -13.73 -5.55 -20.02
N ALA A 151 -14.11 -5.10 -18.82
CA ALA A 151 -13.96 -3.73 -18.36
C ALA A 151 -12.53 -3.42 -17.91
N ILE A 152 -11.83 -4.39 -17.32
CA ILE A 152 -10.55 -4.17 -16.64
C ILE A 152 -9.34 -4.65 -17.46
N PHE A 153 -9.50 -5.71 -18.24
CA PHE A 153 -8.38 -6.41 -18.86
C PHE A 153 -8.48 -6.43 -20.38
N ASN A 154 -7.36 -6.26 -21.07
CA ASN A 154 -7.35 -6.44 -22.52
C ASN A 154 -7.46 -7.94 -22.90
N GLU A 155 -7.73 -8.24 -24.16
CA GLU A 155 -8.00 -9.62 -24.61
C GLU A 155 -6.87 -10.61 -24.28
N LYS A 156 -5.61 -10.17 -24.34
CA LYS A 156 -4.46 -11.02 -24.01
C LYS A 156 -4.43 -11.35 -22.51
N GLU A 157 -4.70 -10.36 -21.67
CA GLU A 157 -4.79 -10.51 -20.21
C GLU A 157 -5.98 -11.40 -19.83
N ILE A 158 -7.16 -11.18 -20.44
CA ILE A 158 -8.34 -12.03 -20.25
C ILE A 158 -8.02 -13.48 -20.59
N SER A 159 -7.42 -13.73 -21.75
CA SER A 159 -7.03 -15.07 -22.18
C SER A 159 -6.05 -15.73 -21.19
N ALA A 160 -5.06 -14.97 -20.70
CA ALA A 160 -4.13 -15.47 -19.69
C ALA A 160 -4.83 -15.86 -18.37
N ILE A 161 -5.78 -15.03 -17.89
CA ILE A 161 -6.58 -15.32 -16.69
C ILE A 161 -7.47 -16.54 -16.90
N GLN A 162 -8.15 -16.62 -18.05
CA GLN A 162 -9.12 -17.69 -18.35
C GLN A 162 -8.45 -19.06 -18.57
N ASN A 163 -7.20 -19.07 -19.02
CA ASN A 163 -6.40 -20.28 -19.24
C ASN A 163 -5.56 -20.70 -18.02
N ALA A 164 -5.56 -19.91 -16.94
CA ALA A 164 -4.83 -20.26 -15.73
C ALA A 164 -5.47 -21.44 -14.99
N ASN A 165 -4.65 -22.29 -14.37
CA ASN A 165 -5.11 -23.40 -13.51
C ASN A 165 -6.01 -22.90 -12.38
N ASN A 166 -5.62 -21.78 -11.76
CA ASN A 166 -6.44 -21.08 -10.77
C ASN A 166 -6.81 -19.69 -11.31
N LYS A 167 -7.94 -19.61 -12.02
CA LYS A 167 -8.41 -18.38 -12.69
C LYS A 167 -8.67 -17.24 -11.70
N LYS A 168 -9.16 -17.56 -10.50
CA LYS A 168 -9.48 -16.57 -9.47
C LYS A 168 -8.20 -15.95 -8.91
N LEU A 169 -7.21 -16.77 -8.55
CA LEU A 169 -5.90 -16.27 -8.15
C LEU A 169 -5.27 -15.44 -9.27
N ALA A 170 -5.37 -15.88 -10.53
CA ALA A 170 -4.86 -15.13 -11.67
C ALA A 170 -5.57 -13.77 -11.84
N PHE A 171 -6.88 -13.71 -11.63
CA PHE A 171 -7.64 -12.45 -11.62
C PHE A 171 -7.14 -11.50 -10.52
N TYR A 172 -7.15 -11.94 -9.25
CA TYR A 172 -6.76 -11.08 -8.12
C TYR A 172 -5.29 -10.65 -8.21
N THR A 173 -4.40 -11.53 -8.67
CA THR A 173 -3.00 -11.18 -8.96
C THR A 173 -2.90 -10.10 -10.04
N SER A 174 -3.68 -10.22 -11.12
CA SER A 174 -3.67 -9.23 -12.21
C SER A 174 -4.29 -7.90 -11.78
N TRP A 175 -5.37 -7.96 -10.99
CA TRP A 175 -6.06 -6.80 -10.42
C TRP A 175 -5.14 -5.99 -9.51
N THR A 176 -4.57 -6.64 -8.48
CA THR A 176 -3.68 -5.98 -7.52
C THR A 176 -2.49 -5.31 -8.20
N ARG A 177 -1.93 -5.93 -9.25
CA ARG A 177 -0.85 -5.30 -10.04
C ARG A 177 -1.28 -4.02 -10.74
N LYS A 178 -2.46 -4.00 -11.38
CA LYS A 178 -2.99 -2.79 -12.03
C LYS A 178 -3.28 -1.69 -11.02
N GLU A 179 -3.91 -2.05 -9.90
CA GLU A 179 -4.21 -1.14 -8.80
C GLU A 179 -2.93 -0.53 -8.20
N ALA A 180 -1.94 -1.36 -7.89
CA ALA A 180 -0.64 -0.88 -7.41
C ALA A 180 -0.01 0.11 -8.40
N PHE A 181 -0.08 -0.19 -9.70
CA PHE A 181 0.39 0.69 -10.77
C PHE A 181 -0.30 2.06 -10.76
N VAL A 182 -1.63 2.09 -10.85
CA VAL A 182 -2.35 3.38 -10.94
C VAL A 182 -2.24 4.16 -9.64
N LYS A 183 -2.19 3.49 -8.48
CA LYS A 183 -1.92 4.13 -7.19
C LYS A 183 -0.54 4.77 -7.15
N ALA A 184 0.48 4.11 -7.70
CA ALA A 184 1.82 4.68 -7.77
C ALA A 184 1.83 5.95 -8.63
N LEU A 185 1.15 5.92 -9.78
CA LEU A 185 1.05 7.05 -10.70
C LEU A 185 0.14 8.18 -10.24
N GLY A 186 -0.62 7.99 -9.16
CA GLY A 186 -1.66 8.95 -8.78
C GLY A 186 -2.77 9.03 -9.83
N LYS A 187 -3.05 7.91 -10.50
CA LYS A 187 -4.22 7.72 -11.37
C LYS A 187 -5.31 6.96 -10.61
N GLY A 188 -6.56 7.14 -11.05
CA GLY A 188 -7.71 6.39 -10.54
C GLY A 188 -8.04 5.21 -11.44
N ILE A 189 -9.13 4.53 -11.14
CA ILE A 189 -9.78 3.62 -12.09
C ILE A 189 -10.65 4.47 -13.01
N ASP A 190 -10.22 4.60 -14.27
CA ASP A 190 -10.95 5.29 -15.33
C ASP A 190 -10.92 4.46 -16.62
N ASP A 191 -11.36 5.03 -17.73
CA ASP A 191 -11.39 4.35 -19.03
C ASP A 191 -9.99 3.91 -19.51
N GLU A 192 -8.90 4.50 -18.99
CA GLU A 192 -7.53 4.10 -19.30
C GLU A 192 -7.06 2.90 -18.47
N PHE A 193 -7.80 2.48 -17.43
CA PHE A 193 -7.41 1.40 -16.51
C PHE A 193 -7.05 0.11 -17.26
N LYS A 194 -7.79 -0.19 -18.33
CA LYS A 194 -7.59 -1.35 -19.20
C LYS A 194 -6.24 -1.37 -19.92
N ASN A 195 -5.60 -0.20 -20.06
CA ASN A 195 -4.32 -0.02 -20.75
C ASN A 195 -3.11 -0.14 -19.81
N PHE A 196 -3.31 -0.18 -18.49
CA PHE A 196 -2.22 -0.44 -17.56
C PHE A 196 -1.85 -1.93 -17.55
N PRO A 197 -0.56 -2.26 -17.46
CA PRO A 197 -0.10 -3.64 -17.49
C PRO A 197 -0.43 -4.37 -16.19
N CYS A 198 -0.70 -5.68 -16.28
CA CYS A 198 -0.91 -6.56 -15.13
C CYS A 198 0.09 -7.72 -15.02
N LEU A 199 1.17 -7.72 -15.80
CA LEU A 199 2.20 -8.76 -15.71
C LEU A 199 3.20 -8.43 -14.59
N ASP A 200 3.81 -9.47 -14.05
CA ASP A 200 4.96 -9.33 -13.14
C ASP A 200 6.18 -8.79 -13.91
N GLY A 201 7.02 -8.02 -13.24
CA GLY A 201 8.30 -7.59 -13.80
C GLY A 201 8.31 -6.15 -14.32
N HIS A 202 9.19 -5.93 -15.31
CA HIS A 202 9.48 -4.61 -15.86
C HIS A 202 8.46 -4.17 -16.90
N HIS A 203 8.04 -2.91 -16.80
CA HIS A 203 7.15 -2.27 -17.77
C HIS A 203 7.73 -0.94 -18.23
N ASN A 204 7.73 -0.74 -19.55
CA ASN A 204 7.96 0.56 -20.14
C ASN A 204 6.61 1.14 -20.52
N LEU A 205 6.19 2.19 -19.81
CA LEU A 205 4.93 2.84 -20.06
C LEU A 205 5.14 3.99 -21.04
N ASN A 206 4.38 3.94 -22.15
CA ASN A 206 4.49 4.94 -23.21
C ASN A 206 4.00 6.32 -22.71
N SER A 207 4.55 7.38 -23.29
CA SER A 207 4.30 8.79 -22.96
C SER A 207 2.82 9.24 -23.02
N LYS A 208 1.95 8.43 -23.64
CA LYS A 208 0.50 8.66 -23.65
C LYS A 208 -0.17 8.32 -22.31
N LEU A 209 0.32 7.29 -21.59
CA LEU A 209 -0.24 6.86 -20.31
C LEU A 209 0.42 7.55 -19.13
N ILE A 210 1.67 7.98 -19.27
CA ILE A 210 2.40 8.77 -18.29
C ILE A 210 3.08 9.88 -19.07
N LYS A 211 3.04 11.14 -18.62
CA LYS A 211 3.66 12.27 -19.34
C LYS A 211 5.20 12.18 -19.48
N THR A 212 5.80 11.09 -19.02
CA THR A 212 7.23 10.80 -18.95
C THR A 212 7.45 9.33 -19.37
N SER A 213 8.60 9.05 -19.99
CA SER A 213 9.05 7.67 -20.24
C SER A 213 9.72 7.16 -18.96
N GLU A 214 8.95 6.49 -18.12
CA GLU A 214 9.45 5.93 -16.87
C GLU A 214 9.44 4.41 -16.91
N TYR A 215 10.51 3.82 -16.39
CA TYR A 215 10.58 2.38 -16.17
C TYR A 215 9.90 2.07 -14.85
N TRP A 216 8.93 1.19 -14.88
CA TRP A 216 8.24 0.74 -13.68
C TRP A 216 8.49 -0.74 -13.45
N GLN A 217 8.56 -1.09 -12.18
CA GLN A 217 8.67 -2.48 -11.73
C GLN A 217 7.43 -2.79 -10.90
N VAL A 218 6.83 -3.95 -11.18
CA VAL A 218 5.74 -4.50 -10.37
C VAL A 218 6.06 -5.91 -9.92
N ASN A 219 5.84 -6.15 -8.64
CA ASN A 219 6.04 -7.44 -8.01
C ASN A 219 4.79 -7.83 -7.23
N SER A 220 4.35 -9.07 -7.41
CA SER A 220 3.35 -9.69 -6.53
C SER A 220 3.98 -10.28 -5.28
N PHE A 221 3.20 -10.33 -4.21
CA PHE A 221 3.59 -10.96 -2.95
C PHE A 221 2.37 -11.50 -2.22
N GLU A 222 2.58 -12.55 -1.43
CA GLU A 222 1.55 -13.08 -0.53
C GLU A 222 1.76 -12.47 0.86
N ILE A 223 0.68 -11.96 1.46
CA ILE A 223 0.76 -11.33 2.79
C ILE A 223 0.40 -12.34 3.87
N ALA A 224 -0.65 -13.11 3.60
CA ALA A 224 -1.21 -14.13 4.46
C ALA A 224 -1.96 -15.13 3.56
N GLN A 225 -2.44 -16.22 4.14
CA GLN A 225 -3.30 -17.15 3.42
C GLN A 225 -4.50 -16.43 2.80
N ASN A 226 -4.75 -16.66 1.51
CA ASN A 226 -5.82 -16.01 0.73
C ASN A 226 -5.67 -14.49 0.57
N TYR A 227 -4.49 -13.92 0.83
CA TYR A 227 -4.20 -12.51 0.55
C TYR A 227 -3.08 -12.39 -0.46
N ILE A 228 -3.41 -11.82 -1.61
CA ILE A 228 -2.43 -11.46 -2.63
C ILE A 228 -2.26 -9.95 -2.64
N GLY A 229 -1.03 -9.49 -2.80
CA GLY A 229 -0.71 -8.09 -2.98
C GLY A 229 0.21 -7.86 -4.17
N ALA A 230 0.33 -6.60 -4.55
CA ALA A 230 1.32 -6.14 -5.50
C ALA A 230 1.87 -4.78 -5.07
N ILE A 231 3.14 -4.56 -5.42
CA ILE A 231 3.82 -3.28 -5.22
C ILE A 231 4.36 -2.80 -6.56
N ALA A 232 4.16 -1.51 -6.83
CA ALA A 232 4.62 -0.82 -8.02
C ALA A 232 5.53 0.34 -7.62
N TYR A 233 6.68 0.45 -8.27
CA TYR A 233 7.66 1.50 -8.00
C TYR A 233 8.45 1.84 -9.26
N ASN A 234 8.96 3.07 -9.31
CA ASN A 234 9.81 3.50 -10.41
C ASN A 234 11.16 2.74 -10.32
N LYS A 235 11.55 2.09 -11.42
CA LYS A 235 12.75 1.27 -11.53
C LYS A 235 14.04 2.09 -11.49
N ASP A 236 14.02 3.36 -11.88
CA ASP A 236 15.21 4.21 -11.77
C ASP A 236 15.58 4.46 -10.30
N ALA A 237 14.64 4.24 -9.37
CA ALA A 237 14.90 4.16 -7.93
C ALA A 237 15.54 2.83 -7.48
N ASN A 238 15.69 1.88 -8.42
CA ASN A 238 16.26 0.52 -8.33
C ASN A 238 16.42 0.03 -6.89
N PRO A 239 15.31 -0.28 -6.20
CA PRO A 239 15.36 -0.51 -4.78
C PRO A 239 16.26 -1.70 -4.48
N LYS A 240 17.23 -1.48 -3.59
CA LYS A 240 18.19 -2.50 -3.18
C LYS A 240 17.52 -3.53 -2.28
N ASN A 241 16.51 -3.10 -1.51
CA ASN A 241 15.77 -3.93 -0.58
C ASN A 241 14.27 -3.56 -0.58
N ILE A 242 13.40 -4.58 -0.61
CA ILE A 242 11.99 -4.46 -0.24
C ILE A 242 11.80 -5.26 1.04
N GLU A 243 11.54 -4.58 2.14
CA GLU A 243 11.40 -5.19 3.46
C GLU A 243 9.95 -5.09 3.92
N MET A 244 9.42 -6.18 4.49
CA MET A 244 8.07 -6.19 5.02
C MET A 244 8.04 -6.50 6.51
N PHE A 245 7.35 -5.63 7.26
CA PHE A 245 7.26 -5.65 8.71
C PHE A 245 5.81 -5.74 9.18
N ASN A 246 5.55 -6.63 10.14
CA ASN A 246 4.25 -6.71 10.79
C ASN A 246 4.17 -5.69 11.93
N MET A 247 3.19 -4.77 11.88
CA MET A 247 2.98 -3.79 12.94
C MET A 247 2.76 -4.46 14.30
N PRO A 248 3.26 -3.87 15.40
CA PRO A 248 3.09 -4.44 16.72
C PRO A 248 1.62 -4.56 17.09
N SER A 249 1.22 -5.65 17.72
CA SER A 249 -0.18 -5.90 18.08
C SER A 249 -0.67 -5.13 19.32
N THR A 250 0.12 -4.23 19.89
CA THR A 250 -0.22 -3.49 21.12
C THR A 250 0.00 -1.99 20.93
N MET A 251 -0.78 -1.18 21.65
CA MET A 251 -0.62 0.28 21.61
C MET A 251 0.71 0.75 22.20
N ASP A 252 1.22 0.12 23.24
CA ASP A 252 2.49 0.53 23.84
C ASP A 252 3.66 0.38 22.86
N SER A 253 3.76 -0.78 22.19
CA SER A 253 4.77 -1.01 21.16
C SER A 253 4.54 -0.15 19.90
N LEU A 254 3.28 0.16 19.56
CA LEU A 254 2.99 1.07 18.46
C LEU A 254 3.43 2.51 18.78
N LEU A 255 3.21 2.96 20.02
CA LEU A 255 3.65 4.27 20.49
C LEU A 255 5.16 4.33 20.69
N GLU A 256 5.83 3.21 20.97
CA GLU A 256 7.30 3.15 20.98
C GLU A 256 7.92 3.62 19.66
N LEU A 257 7.28 3.34 18.51
CA LEU A 257 7.74 3.84 17.21
C LEU A 257 7.88 5.37 17.16
N ILE A 258 7.07 6.09 17.95
CA ILE A 258 7.09 7.55 18.03
C ILE A 258 7.73 8.08 19.33
N LYS A 259 7.91 7.26 20.38
CA LYS A 259 8.43 7.66 21.70
C LYS A 259 9.96 7.70 21.80
N TYR A 260 10.73 7.00 20.96
CA TYR A 260 12.21 7.00 21.00
C TYR A 260 12.87 8.34 20.59
N LYS A 261 12.21 9.47 20.88
CA LYS A 261 12.63 10.83 20.56
C LYS A 261 12.38 11.78 21.74
N VAL A 262 13.13 11.56 22.83
CA VAL A 262 13.52 12.63 23.77
C VAL A 262 15.04 12.75 23.72
#